data_AF-A0A538NE59-F1
#
_entry.id   AF-A0A538NE59-F1
#
_cell.length_a   1.000
_cell.length_b   1.000
_cell.length_c   1.000
_cell.angle_alpha   90.00
_cell.angle_beta   90.00
_cell.angle_gamma   90.00
#
_symmetry.space_group_name_H-M   'P 1'
#
loop_
_entity.id
_entity.type
_entity.pdbx_description
1 polymer ?
#
loop_
_entity_poly.entity_id
_entity_poly.type
_entity_poly.pdbx_seq_one_letter_code
_entity_poly.pdbx_strand_id
1 'polypeptide(L)'
;MKIRHFFLAAALAFLASTSLGYVREFDNGIPLAWVKDRTVVIQLSLATGTRILRDGFTSFNDSAIDALKTWNPRLAHLQFSWVKNSPVTPVEGDDEMSVAFDNKVFGSNLAAAHWR
;
A
#
# COMPACT_ATOMS: atom_id res chain seq x y z
N MET A 1 31.53 -12.44 -41.08
CA MET A 1 30.36 -12.86 -40.27
C MET A 1 30.14 -11.88 -39.11
N LYS A 2 29.45 -10.74 -39.34
CA LYS A 2 29.19 -9.72 -38.28
C LYS A 2 27.80 -9.06 -38.35
N ILE A 3 27.13 -9.15 -39.49
CA ILE A 3 25.84 -8.48 -39.75
C ILE A 3 24.63 -9.26 -39.21
N ARG A 4 24.76 -10.58 -39.04
CA ARG A 4 23.63 -11.46 -38.70
C ARG A 4 23.15 -11.35 -37.25
N HIS A 5 24.01 -10.90 -36.33
CA HIS A 5 23.65 -10.71 -34.92
C HIS A 5 22.98 -9.36 -34.64
N PHE A 6 23.22 -8.36 -35.48
CA PHE A 6 22.60 -7.04 -35.34
C PHE A 6 21.10 -7.08 -35.59
N PHE A 7 20.67 -7.83 -36.61
CA PHE A 7 19.24 -8.01 -36.92
C PHE A 7 18.47 -8.76 -35.82
N LEU A 8 19.13 -9.71 -35.12
CA LEU A 8 18.49 -10.46 -34.04
C LEU A 8 18.21 -9.59 -32.81
N ALA A 9 19.15 -8.70 -32.45
CA ALA A 9 19.00 -7.81 -31.30
C ALA A 9 17.92 -6.74 -31.53
N ALA A 10 17.84 -6.20 -32.74
CA ALA A 10 16.81 -5.23 -33.11
C ALA A 10 15.40 -5.84 -33.10
N ALA A 11 15.26 -7.09 -33.54
CA ALA A 11 13.99 -7.82 -33.50
C ALA A 11 13.55 -8.13 -32.06
N LEU A 12 14.49 -8.45 -31.15
CA LEU A 12 14.17 -8.70 -29.74
C LEU A 12 13.70 -7.43 -29.01
N ALA A 13 14.28 -6.27 -29.33
CA ALA A 13 13.87 -4.99 -28.77
C ALA A 13 12.47 -4.56 -29.22
N PHE A 14 12.06 -4.95 -30.44
CA PHE A 14 10.72 -4.67 -30.97
C PHE A 14 9.62 -5.58 -30.37
N LEU A 15 10.01 -6.73 -29.83
CA LEU A 15 9.12 -7.69 -29.16
C LEU A 15 8.97 -7.42 -27.66
N ALA A 16 9.67 -6.42 -27.11
CA ALA A 16 9.47 -6.00 -25.73
C ALA A 16 8.05 -5.44 -25.59
N SER A 17 7.17 -6.24 -24.98
CA SER A 17 5.78 -5.88 -24.79
C SER A 17 5.69 -4.63 -23.92
N THR A 18 5.00 -3.59 -24.40
CA THR A 18 4.63 -2.47 -23.54
C THR A 18 3.65 -2.98 -22.49
N SER A 19 4.12 -3.08 -21.24
CA SER A 19 3.25 -3.36 -20.10
C SER A 19 2.28 -2.19 -19.92
N LEU A 20 1.03 -2.36 -20.35
CA LEU A 20 -0.06 -1.45 -20.02
C LEU A 20 -0.61 -1.84 -18.65
N GLY A 21 -0.26 -1.08 -17.62
CA GLY A 21 -0.90 -1.19 -16.31
C GLY A 21 -2.21 -0.42 -16.31
N TYR A 22 -3.31 -1.07 -15.95
CA TYR A 22 -4.56 -0.40 -15.62
C TYR A 22 -4.64 -0.24 -14.10
N VAL A 23 -4.86 1.00 -13.64
CA VAL A 23 -5.20 1.30 -12.25
C VAL A 23 -6.72 1.43 -12.19
N ARG A 24 -7.37 0.70 -11.27
CA ARG A 24 -8.76 1.04 -10.94
C ARG A 24 -8.74 2.36 -10.20
N GLU A 25 -9.35 3.38 -10.77
CA GLU A 25 -9.43 4.72 -10.16
C GLU A 25 -10.72 4.89 -9.34
N PHE A 26 -11.73 4.08 -9.63
CA PHE A 26 -13.05 4.14 -8.98
C PHE A 26 -13.58 2.73 -8.70
N ASP A 27 -14.34 2.62 -7.62
CA ASP A 27 -15.19 1.47 -7.31
C ASP A 27 -16.63 1.99 -7.15
N ASN A 28 -17.54 1.58 -8.05
CA ASN A 28 -18.93 2.06 -8.09
C ASN A 28 -19.11 3.60 -8.05
N GLY A 29 -18.18 4.36 -8.64
CA GLY A 29 -18.22 5.82 -8.66
C GLY A 29 -17.58 6.50 -7.43
N ILE A 30 -17.11 5.72 -6.45
CA ILE A 30 -16.33 6.20 -5.31
C ILE A 30 -14.85 6.19 -5.71
N PRO A 31 -14.10 7.30 -5.56
CA PRO A 31 -12.67 7.34 -5.86
C PRO A 31 -11.92 6.37 -4.94
N LEU A 32 -11.20 5.42 -5.53
CA LEU A 32 -10.40 4.47 -4.76
C LEU A 32 -9.33 5.21 -3.94
N ALA A 33 -8.98 4.72 -2.75
CA ALA A 33 -7.96 5.35 -1.92
C ALA A 33 -6.60 5.46 -2.65
N TRP A 34 -6.32 4.57 -3.60
CA TRP A 34 -5.01 4.38 -4.24
C TRP A 34 -5.03 4.78 -5.73
N VAL A 35 -5.27 6.07 -6.01
CA VAL A 35 -5.24 6.63 -7.38
C VAL A 35 -3.89 7.26 -7.69
N LYS A 36 -3.56 7.32 -8.99
CA LYS A 36 -2.40 8.05 -9.51
C LYS A 36 -2.40 9.51 -9.05
N ASP A 37 -1.22 10.00 -8.70
CA ASP A 37 -0.92 11.38 -8.29
C ASP A 37 -1.73 11.84 -7.05
N ARG A 38 -2.23 10.89 -6.24
CA ARG A 38 -2.94 11.14 -4.97
C ARG A 38 -2.02 10.96 -3.78
N THR A 39 -2.22 11.79 -2.76
CA THR A 39 -1.69 11.56 -1.41
C THR A 39 -2.72 10.80 -0.59
N VAL A 40 -2.37 9.61 -0.11
CA VAL A 40 -3.18 8.78 0.77
C VAL A 40 -2.82 9.10 2.21
N VAL A 41 -3.82 9.45 3.03
CA VAL A 41 -3.63 9.68 4.46
C VAL A 41 -3.78 8.35 5.20
N ILE A 42 -2.72 7.92 5.89
CA ILE A 42 -2.74 6.70 6.70
C ILE A 42 -3.08 7.07 8.16
N GLN A 43 -4.19 6.56 8.67
CA GLN A 43 -4.63 6.75 10.06
C GLN A 43 -3.95 5.72 10.95
N LEU A 44 -2.89 6.10 11.67
CA LEU A 44 -2.08 5.18 12.48
C LEU A 44 -2.54 5.18 13.94
N SER A 45 -3.04 4.03 14.40
CA SER A 45 -3.45 3.79 15.79
C SER A 45 -2.83 2.49 16.31
N LEU A 46 -1.50 2.41 16.23
CA LEU A 46 -0.72 1.27 16.71
C LEU A 46 -0.19 1.51 18.13
N ALA A 47 0.07 0.41 18.83
CA ALA A 47 0.53 0.47 20.22
C ALA A 47 1.98 0.96 20.36
N THR A 48 2.34 1.29 21.59
CA THR A 48 3.74 1.48 22.00
C THR A 48 4.34 0.13 22.36
N GLY A 49 5.60 -0.12 21.97
CA GLY A 49 6.32 -1.31 22.39
C GLY A 49 6.53 -1.31 23.90
N THR A 50 6.48 -2.48 24.55
CA THR A 50 6.88 -2.61 25.97
C THR A 50 8.39 -2.50 26.16
N ARG A 51 9.14 -2.57 25.06
CA ARG A 51 10.59 -2.43 24.94
C ARG A 51 10.90 -1.70 23.63
N ILE A 52 12.14 -1.24 23.50
CA ILE A 52 12.65 -0.74 22.21
C ILE A 52 12.45 -1.84 21.16
N LEU A 53 11.80 -1.47 20.07
CA LEU A 53 11.54 -2.32 18.92
C LEU A 53 12.85 -2.63 18.19
N ARG A 54 12.84 -3.65 17.33
CA ARG A 54 14.05 -4.12 16.64
C ARG A 54 14.66 -3.08 15.69
N ASP A 55 13.83 -2.16 15.21
CA ASP A 55 14.22 -1.01 14.39
C ASP A 55 14.73 0.19 15.21
N GLY A 56 14.75 0.08 16.55
CA GLY A 56 15.20 1.13 17.45
C GLY A 56 14.11 2.11 17.89
N PHE A 57 12.89 2.00 17.37
CA PHE A 57 11.77 2.85 17.80
C PHE A 57 11.14 2.36 19.09
N THR A 58 10.44 3.25 19.80
CA THR A 58 9.67 2.88 21.01
C THR A 58 8.20 2.62 20.72
N SER A 59 7.70 3.03 19.54
CA SER A 59 6.31 2.81 19.12
C SER A 59 6.19 2.23 17.73
N PHE A 60 5.15 1.41 17.51
CA PHE A 60 4.86 0.87 16.19
C PHE A 60 4.38 1.96 15.21
N ASN A 61 3.79 3.05 15.72
CA ASN A 61 3.47 4.22 14.90
C ASN A 61 4.75 4.83 14.31
N ASP A 62 5.82 4.99 15.10
CA ASP A 62 7.07 5.57 14.60
C ASP A 62 7.75 4.67 13.57
N SER A 63 7.73 3.36 13.80
CA SER A 63 8.18 2.35 12.83
C SER A 63 7.42 2.44 11.50
N ALA A 64 6.08 2.49 11.55
CA ALA A 64 5.24 2.62 10.36
C ALA A 64 5.51 3.93 9.61
N ILE A 65 5.66 5.04 10.34
CA ILE A 65 5.99 6.35 9.75
C ILE A 65 7.35 6.30 9.03
N ASP A 66 8.35 5.65 9.60
CA ASP A 66 9.66 5.50 8.96
C ASP A 66 9.58 4.69 7.66
N ALA A 67 8.78 3.63 7.65
CA ALA A 67 8.51 2.86 6.44
C ALA A 67 7.81 3.72 5.36
N LEU A 68 6.77 4.49 5.72
CA LEU A 68 6.06 5.38 4.80
C LEU A 68 7.01 6.44 4.20
N LYS A 69 7.86 7.04 5.04
CA LYS A 69 8.91 7.98 4.59
C LYS A 69 9.89 7.35 3.63
N THR A 70 10.29 6.10 3.88
CA THR A 70 11.21 5.37 3.00
C THR A 70 10.62 5.13 1.61
N TRP A 71 9.31 4.86 1.53
CA TRP A 71 8.64 4.59 0.27
C TRP A 71 8.27 5.84 -0.53
N ASN A 72 7.90 6.96 0.12
CA ASN A 72 7.46 8.17 -0.56
C ASN A 72 8.39 8.65 -1.70
N PRO A 73 9.72 8.75 -1.52
CA PRO A 73 10.63 9.16 -2.60
C PRO A 73 10.72 8.16 -3.76
N ARG A 74 10.32 6.90 -3.53
CA ARG A 74 10.40 5.81 -4.52
C ARG A 74 9.09 5.62 -5.29
N LEU A 75 8.02 6.29 -4.85
CA LEU A 75 6.70 6.20 -5.46
C LEU A 75 6.45 7.47 -6.28
N ALA A 76 6.53 7.35 -7.61
CA ALA A 76 6.39 8.49 -8.52
C ALA A 76 4.98 9.08 -8.57
N HIS A 77 3.96 8.24 -8.37
CA HIS A 77 2.56 8.57 -8.61
C HIS A 77 1.67 8.31 -7.39
N LEU A 78 2.27 8.11 -6.23
CA LEU A 78 1.52 7.81 -5.02
C LEU A 78 2.34 8.35 -3.86
N GLN A 79 1.72 9.16 -3.02
CA GLN A 79 2.37 9.64 -1.81
C GLN A 79 1.56 9.25 -0.59
N PHE A 80 2.24 9.07 0.52
CA PHE A 80 1.64 8.83 1.82
C PHE A 80 1.82 10.05 2.71
N SER A 81 0.74 10.46 3.35
CA SER A 81 0.78 11.25 4.58
C SER A 81 0.22 10.39 5.71
N TRP A 82 0.33 10.84 6.96
CA TRP A 82 -0.11 10.05 8.10
C TRP A 82 -0.63 10.93 9.23
N VAL A 83 -1.57 10.37 9.99
CA VAL A 83 -2.02 10.89 11.27
C VAL A 83 -1.53 9.92 12.35
N LYS A 84 -0.61 10.38 13.19
CA LYS A 84 -0.08 9.60 14.31
C LYS A 84 -1.08 9.63 15.46
N ASN A 85 -1.30 8.48 16.10
CA ASN A 85 -2.26 8.31 17.20
C ASN A 85 -3.68 8.73 16.76
N SER A 86 -4.10 8.26 15.59
CA SER A 86 -5.38 8.64 15.01
C SER A 86 -6.56 8.26 15.93
N PRO A 87 -7.52 9.17 16.16
CA PRO A 87 -8.74 8.88 16.90
C PRO A 87 -9.78 8.13 16.04
N VAL A 88 -9.52 7.96 14.74
CA VAL A 88 -10.41 7.25 13.83
C VAL A 88 -10.49 5.79 14.25
N THR A 89 -11.71 5.32 14.48
CA THR A 89 -11.97 3.90 14.72
C THR A 89 -12.07 3.22 13.36
N PRO A 90 -11.25 2.19 13.07
CA PRO A 90 -11.28 1.51 11.78
C PRO A 90 -12.67 0.93 11.48
N VAL A 91 -13.30 1.33 10.37
CA VAL A 91 -14.59 0.79 9.91
C VAL A 91 -14.47 0.35 8.45
N GLU A 92 -15.11 -0.76 8.09
CA GLU A 92 -15.11 -1.22 6.71
C GLU A 92 -15.94 -0.26 5.83
N GLY A 93 -15.34 0.22 4.74
CA GLY A 93 -16.01 1.09 3.76
C GLY A 93 -16.14 2.55 4.18
N ASP A 94 -15.33 3.02 5.13
CA ASP A 94 -15.32 4.42 5.60
C ASP A 94 -14.40 5.36 4.79
N ASP A 95 -13.84 4.88 3.67
CA ASP A 95 -12.85 5.56 2.81
C ASP A 95 -11.55 6.00 3.53
N GLU A 96 -11.35 5.63 4.80
CA GLU A 96 -10.16 5.94 5.58
C GLU A 96 -9.17 4.77 5.53
N MET A 97 -7.89 5.09 5.35
CA MET A 97 -6.83 4.08 5.38
C MET A 97 -6.33 3.86 6.82
N SER A 98 -7.10 3.10 7.58
CA SER A 98 -6.83 2.86 9.00
C SER A 98 -5.90 1.67 9.25
N VAL A 99 -4.93 1.87 10.14
CA VAL A 99 -3.98 0.83 10.56
C VAL A 99 -3.94 0.79 12.08
N ALA A 100 -4.45 -0.30 12.64
CA ALA A 100 -4.52 -0.52 14.09
C ALA A 100 -4.25 -1.99 14.43
N PHE A 101 -3.95 -2.26 15.70
CA PHE A 101 -3.95 -3.63 16.21
C PHE A 101 -5.37 -4.03 16.61
N ASP A 102 -5.78 -5.22 16.19
CA ASP A 102 -7.07 -5.81 16.54
C ASP A 102 -6.89 -7.29 16.87
N ASN A 103 -7.78 -7.84 17.68
CA ASN A 103 -7.86 -9.28 17.97
C ASN A 103 -8.70 -10.05 16.93
N LYS A 104 -9.34 -9.34 16.00
CA LYS A 104 -10.08 -9.91 14.86
C LYS A 104 -9.42 -9.56 13.54
N VAL A 105 -9.68 -10.40 12.53
CA VAL A 105 -9.39 -10.03 11.14
C VAL A 105 -10.40 -8.97 10.73
N PHE A 106 -9.90 -7.85 10.23
CA PHE A 106 -10.72 -6.74 9.74
C PHE A 106 -11.72 -7.22 8.67
N GLY A 107 -12.98 -6.80 8.76
CA GLY A 107 -14.07 -7.24 7.88
C GLY A 107 -14.62 -8.66 8.15
N SER A 108 -14.10 -9.39 9.15
CA SER A 108 -14.64 -10.71 9.50
C SER A 108 -15.68 -10.63 10.63
N ASN A 109 -16.95 -10.92 10.29
CA ASN A 109 -17.87 -11.48 11.26
C ASN A 109 -17.52 -12.96 11.41
N LEU A 110 -16.75 -13.34 12.43
CA LEU A 110 -16.39 -14.74 12.75
C LEU A 110 -17.58 -15.62 13.20
N ALA A 111 -18.80 -15.32 12.75
CA ALA A 111 -20.01 -16.08 12.99
C ALA A 111 -20.83 -16.16 11.69
N ALA A 112 -20.53 -17.17 10.87
CA ALA A 112 -21.41 -17.88 9.92
C ALA A 112 -20.64 -18.42 8.70
N ALA A 113 -19.55 -19.16 8.92
CA ALA A 113 -19.09 -20.16 7.95
C ALA A 113 -19.64 -21.53 8.38
N HIS A 114 -20.96 -21.67 8.32
CA HIS A 114 -21.60 -22.99 8.30
C HIS A 114 -21.30 -23.60 6.92
N TRP A 115 -20.21 -24.36 6.83
CA TRP A 115 -20.10 -25.37 5.79
C TRP A 115 -20.88 -26.59 6.27
N ARG A 116 -21.61 -27.22 5.34
CA ARG A 116 -22.56 -28.32 5.57
C ARG A 116 -22.01 -29.43 6.46
#